data_AF-A0A925T6R2-F1
#
_entry.id   AF-A0A925T6R2-F1
#
_cell.length_a   1.000
_cell.length_b   1.000
_cell.length_c   1.000
_cell.angle_alpha   90.00
_cell.angle_beta   90.00
_cell.angle_gamma   90.00
#
_symmetry.space_group_name_H-M   'P 1'
#
loop_
_entity.id
_entity.type
_entity.pdbx_description
1 polymer ?
#
loop_
_entity_poly.entity_id
_entity_poly.type
_entity_poly.pdbx_seq_one_letter_code
_entity_poly.pdbx_strand_id
1 'polypeptide(L)'
;MQHPLLKKLFSCLLLIPCFSFGQDITGLWKGVIYHDTTRQTLRYEVGISEEKGKLTGFSHTFFIFEDKEYFGLKKIKIRKVKDKYVIEDVELIADNYPARPPKGVHQISALNFTELDGVMYLDGLFTTTRTKQFHPATGVVHLTRKSDVKQSALIPHLTELRLVNKLSFIKPEPEEEKLIVKLKPKEIEKIKVDGNVSVTSDKIIENKNVVAVKVPHIELGPAAYLNDRKTETIETVYYKSDSLLLTLYDNGEVDGDTVSVLMNGNMIMPMQGLSTKAIKKTIYLDKNAPDSIQLLMYAENLGSIPPNTGLLVVKDGETTYEIRFSADMRKNSAIIFKRRK
;
A
#
# COMPACT_ATOMS: atom_id res chain seq x y z
N MET A 1 11.97 74.40 32.38
CA MET A 1 12.92 73.27 32.36
C MET A 1 12.15 71.97 32.62
N GLN A 2 12.66 70.84 32.09
CA GLN A 2 12.43 69.45 32.54
C GLN A 2 11.04 68.78 32.39
N HIS A 3 11.10 67.51 31.96
CA HIS A 3 10.05 66.46 31.98
C HIS A 3 10.01 65.75 33.35
N PRO A 4 8.93 65.02 33.70
CA PRO A 4 8.71 63.61 33.31
C PRO A 4 7.63 63.43 32.20
N LEU A 5 7.48 62.36 31.38
CA LEU A 5 7.67 60.89 31.51
C LEU A 5 6.61 60.20 32.41
N LEU A 6 6.00 59.04 32.07
CA LEU A 6 5.83 58.29 30.80
C LEU A 6 4.72 57.21 31.01
N LYS A 7 4.29 56.54 29.93
CA LYS A 7 3.53 55.26 29.84
C LYS A 7 2.01 55.36 29.61
N LYS A 8 1.62 55.63 28.35
CA LYS A 8 0.47 54.92 27.76
C LYS A 8 0.96 53.56 27.26
N LEU A 9 0.38 52.47 27.75
CA LEU A 9 0.77 51.12 27.37
C LEU A 9 0.14 50.76 26.03
N PHE A 10 0.94 50.81 24.95
CA PHE A 10 0.46 50.46 23.61
C PHE A 10 0.41 48.94 23.47
N SER A 11 -0.79 48.35 23.54
CA SER A 11 -0.98 46.91 23.41
C SER A 11 -0.79 46.49 21.95
N CYS A 12 0.46 46.23 21.55
CA CYS A 12 0.79 45.72 20.23
C CYS A 12 0.32 44.26 20.13
N LEU A 13 -0.84 44.05 19.50
CA LEU A 13 -1.42 42.72 19.30
C LEU A 13 -0.56 41.95 18.28
N LEU A 14 0.37 41.14 18.79
CA LEU A 14 1.19 40.25 17.98
C LEU A 14 0.30 39.21 17.29
N LEU A 15 -0.05 39.50 16.03
CA LEU A 15 -0.52 38.52 15.06
C LEU A 15 0.62 37.55 14.76
N ILE A 16 0.83 36.59 15.66
CA ILE A 16 1.66 35.41 15.40
C ILE A 16 1.02 34.73 14.18
N PRO A 17 1.72 34.58 13.04
CA PRO A 17 1.20 33.80 11.94
C PRO A 17 1.08 32.36 12.43
N CYS A 18 -0.15 31.91 12.66
CA CYS A 18 -0.45 30.52 12.92
C CYS A 18 -0.20 29.74 11.62
N PHE A 19 1.06 29.38 11.39
CA PHE A 19 1.46 28.42 10.37
C PHE A 19 0.77 27.10 10.70
N SER A 20 -0.41 26.91 10.13
CA SER A 20 -1.10 25.63 10.09
C SER A 20 -0.24 24.69 9.26
N PHE A 21 0.71 24.01 9.92
CA PHE A 21 1.51 22.93 9.36
C PHE A 21 0.56 21.83 8.89
N GLY A 22 0.17 21.91 7.62
CA GLY A 22 -0.55 20.83 6.97
C GLY A 22 0.31 19.58 7.02
N GLN A 23 -0.29 18.45 7.41
CA GLN A 23 0.37 17.15 7.35
C GLN A 23 0.78 16.89 5.90
N ASP A 24 2.08 16.98 5.63
CA ASP A 24 2.68 16.71 4.33
C ASP A 24 2.58 15.21 4.02
N ILE A 25 1.78 14.92 3.00
CA ILE A 25 1.62 13.56 2.47
C ILE A 25 2.24 13.39 1.09
N THR A 26 3.07 14.32 0.62
CA THR A 26 3.79 14.16 -0.64
C THR A 26 4.86 13.05 -0.53
N GLY A 27 5.33 12.51 -1.65
CA GLY A 27 6.29 11.41 -1.65
C GLY A 27 5.72 10.10 -2.18
N LEU A 28 6.55 9.07 -2.10
CA LEU A 28 6.19 7.70 -2.44
C LEU A 28 5.56 6.99 -1.24
N TRP A 29 4.43 6.34 -1.48
CA TRP A 29 3.72 5.48 -0.55
C TRP A 29 3.64 4.07 -1.13
N LYS A 30 3.86 3.04 -0.31
CA LYS A 30 3.79 1.63 -0.72
C LYS A 30 3.04 0.76 0.29
N GLY A 31 2.28 -0.19 -0.22
CA GLY A 31 1.56 -1.19 0.56
C GLY A 31 0.62 -2.00 -0.33
N VAL A 32 -0.65 -2.11 0.08
CA VAL A 32 -1.66 -2.98 -0.55
C VAL A 32 -3.02 -2.32 -0.72
N ILE A 33 -3.80 -2.90 -1.63
CA ILE A 33 -5.25 -2.75 -1.70
C ILE A 33 -5.91 -4.14 -1.69
N TYR A 34 -6.76 -4.40 -0.70
CA TYR A 34 -7.51 -5.64 -0.54
C TYR A 34 -8.95 -5.47 -1.04
N HIS A 35 -9.36 -6.28 -2.01
CA HIS A 35 -10.70 -6.26 -2.59
C HIS A 35 -11.63 -7.28 -1.95
N ASP A 36 -12.71 -6.83 -1.31
CA ASP A 36 -13.67 -7.70 -0.60
C ASP A 36 -14.31 -8.75 -1.52
N THR A 37 -14.73 -8.31 -2.72
CA THR A 37 -15.53 -9.12 -3.65
C THR A 37 -14.71 -10.23 -4.32
N THR A 38 -13.47 -9.95 -4.72
CA THR A 38 -12.58 -10.93 -5.36
C THR A 38 -11.66 -11.64 -4.37
N ARG A 39 -11.63 -11.19 -3.11
CA ARG A 39 -10.73 -11.65 -2.04
C ARG A 39 -9.24 -11.52 -2.39
N GLN A 40 -8.89 -10.62 -3.31
CA GLN A 40 -7.52 -10.41 -3.78
C GLN A 40 -6.84 -9.23 -3.10
N THR A 41 -5.60 -9.42 -2.68
CA THR A 41 -4.68 -8.37 -2.26
C THR A 41 -3.78 -7.99 -3.43
N LEU A 42 -3.90 -6.76 -3.93
CA LEU A 42 -3.01 -6.22 -4.98
C LEU A 42 -1.92 -5.38 -4.31
N ARG A 43 -0.70 -5.43 -4.85
CA ARG A 43 0.37 -4.49 -4.44
C ARG A 43 -0.02 -3.10 -4.92
N TYR A 44 0.12 -2.09 -4.06
CA TYR A 44 -0.31 -0.73 -4.33
C TYR A 44 0.80 0.29 -4.02
N GLU A 45 1.18 1.07 -5.02
CA GLU A 45 2.11 2.19 -4.89
C GLU A 45 1.39 3.50 -5.25
N VAL A 46 1.66 4.57 -4.50
CA VAL A 46 1.09 5.89 -4.76
C VAL A 46 2.17 6.97 -4.65
N GLY A 47 2.42 7.69 -5.74
CA GLY A 47 3.27 8.88 -5.76
C GLY A 47 2.39 10.12 -5.63
N ILE A 48 2.41 10.77 -4.47
CA ILE A 48 1.60 11.95 -4.16
C ILE A 48 2.45 13.21 -4.29
N SER A 49 1.93 14.25 -4.92
CA SER A 49 2.67 15.47 -5.25
C SER A 49 1.79 16.71 -5.17
N GLU A 50 2.40 17.84 -4.81
CA GLU A 50 1.70 19.11 -4.67
C GLU A 50 2.17 20.11 -5.73
N GLU A 51 1.20 20.72 -6.42
CA GLU A 51 1.45 21.92 -7.23
C GLU A 51 0.43 22.99 -6.84
N LYS A 52 0.91 24.17 -6.41
CA LYS A 52 0.07 25.36 -6.12
C LYS A 52 -1.14 25.05 -5.19
N GLY A 53 -0.89 24.30 -4.11
CA GLY A 53 -1.92 23.91 -3.13
C GLY A 53 -2.87 22.79 -3.58
N LYS A 54 -2.56 22.09 -4.68
CA LYS A 54 -3.36 20.98 -5.21
C LYS A 54 -2.56 19.68 -5.16
N LEU A 55 -3.09 18.71 -4.41
CA LEU A 55 -2.53 17.37 -4.33
C LEU A 55 -3.03 16.53 -5.52
N THR A 56 -2.08 16.04 -6.31
CA THR A 56 -2.30 15.14 -7.45
C THR A 56 -1.24 14.03 -7.43
N GLY A 57 -1.28 13.11 -8.38
CA GLY A 57 -0.23 12.10 -8.46
C GLY A 57 -0.56 10.96 -9.40
N PHE A 58 0.12 9.84 -9.15
CA PHE A 58 -0.08 8.59 -9.86
C PHE A 58 -0.19 7.44 -8.86
N SER A 59 -0.94 6.41 -9.23
CA SER A 59 -1.00 5.15 -8.49
C SER A 59 -0.74 3.96 -9.42
N HIS A 60 -0.09 2.94 -8.90
CA HIS A 60 0.23 1.70 -9.60
C HIS A 60 -0.32 0.53 -8.78
N THR A 61 -1.24 -0.22 -9.37
CA THR A 61 -1.69 -1.52 -8.87
C THR A 61 -0.95 -2.63 -9.60
N PHE A 62 -0.48 -3.65 -8.88
CA PHE A 62 0.19 -4.83 -9.44
C PHE A 62 -0.34 -6.12 -8.80
N PHE A 63 -0.55 -7.15 -9.62
CA PHE A 63 -0.93 -8.49 -9.17
C PHE A 63 -0.43 -9.57 -10.15
N ILE A 64 -0.47 -10.83 -9.73
CA ILE A 64 -0.14 -11.99 -10.58
C ILE A 64 -1.40 -12.82 -10.77
N PHE A 65 -1.63 -13.29 -12.00
CA PHE A 65 -2.74 -14.18 -12.35
C PHE A 65 -2.28 -15.11 -13.48
N GLU A 66 -2.51 -16.43 -13.34
CA GLU A 66 -2.01 -17.45 -14.30
C GLU A 66 -0.54 -17.26 -14.68
N ASP A 67 0.30 -17.09 -13.65
CA ASP A 67 1.76 -16.85 -13.71
C ASP A 67 2.19 -15.66 -14.59
N LYS A 68 1.27 -14.73 -14.87
CA LYS A 68 1.53 -13.47 -15.58
C LYS A 68 1.37 -12.29 -14.64
N GLU A 69 2.30 -11.35 -14.73
CA GLU A 69 2.23 -10.08 -14.01
C GLU A 69 1.27 -9.11 -14.72
N TYR A 70 0.34 -8.55 -13.95
CA TYR A 70 -0.62 -7.56 -14.42
C TYR A 70 -0.50 -6.27 -13.63
N PHE A 71 -0.53 -5.13 -14.33
CA PHE A 71 -0.44 -3.81 -13.73
C PHE A 71 -1.46 -2.82 -14.28
N GLY A 72 -1.77 -1.81 -13.49
CA GLY A 72 -2.51 -0.63 -13.92
C GLY A 72 -1.89 0.64 -13.35
N LEU A 73 -1.44 1.53 -14.23
CA LEU A 73 -0.93 2.85 -13.90
C LEU A 73 -2.03 3.90 -14.12
N LYS A 74 -2.45 4.58 -13.04
CA LYS A 74 -3.52 5.57 -13.06
C LYS A 74 -3.03 6.94 -12.61
N LYS A 75 -3.63 7.99 -13.16
CA LYS A 75 -3.58 9.36 -12.63
C LYS A 75 -4.60 9.49 -11.50
N ILE A 76 -4.20 10.14 -10.41
CA ILE A 76 -5.06 10.39 -9.25
C ILE A 76 -5.11 11.88 -8.89
N LYS A 77 -6.18 12.27 -8.21
CA LYS A 77 -6.31 13.55 -7.48
C LYS A 77 -6.58 13.25 -6.01
N ILE A 78 -6.04 14.08 -5.12
CA ILE A 78 -6.21 13.90 -3.67
C ILE A 78 -6.87 15.15 -3.09
N ARG A 79 -7.85 14.96 -2.21
CA ARG A 79 -8.60 16.04 -1.55
C ARG A 79 -8.68 15.77 -0.05
N LYS A 80 -8.27 16.71 0.80
CA LYS A 80 -8.50 16.59 2.25
C LYS A 80 -9.97 16.96 2.55
N VAL A 81 -10.68 16.09 3.26
CA VAL A 81 -12.09 16.23 3.62
C VAL A 81 -12.23 15.87 5.09
N LYS A 82 -12.43 16.91 5.93
CA LYS A 82 -12.17 16.81 7.38
C LYS A 82 -10.75 16.25 7.61
N ASP A 83 -10.63 15.21 8.41
CA ASP A 83 -9.35 14.61 8.82
C ASP A 83 -8.83 13.55 7.84
N LYS A 84 -9.62 13.23 6.79
CA LYS A 84 -9.29 12.18 5.81
C LYS A 84 -8.75 12.75 4.50
N TYR A 85 -7.85 12.00 3.88
CA TYR A 85 -7.38 12.23 2.51
C TYR A 85 -8.16 11.32 1.56
N VAL A 86 -8.97 11.92 0.70
CA VAL A 86 -9.74 11.23 -0.34
C VAL A 86 -8.91 11.18 -1.62
N ILE A 87 -8.42 10.00 -1.96
CA ILE A 87 -7.72 9.69 -3.21
C ILE A 87 -8.74 9.19 -4.23
N GLU A 88 -8.74 9.75 -5.44
CA GLU A 88 -9.72 9.43 -6.48
C GLU A 88 -9.05 9.22 -7.85
N ASP A 89 -9.35 8.09 -8.49
CA ASP A 89 -8.92 7.76 -9.85
C ASP A 89 -9.47 8.78 -10.85
N VAL A 90 -8.59 9.33 -11.69
CA VAL A 90 -8.98 10.26 -12.77
C VAL A 90 -8.96 9.57 -14.12
N GLU A 91 -7.89 8.83 -14.42
CA GLU A 91 -7.54 8.40 -15.78
C GLU A 91 -6.61 7.17 -15.69
N LEU A 92 -6.87 6.14 -16.48
CA LEU A 92 -5.94 5.02 -16.67
C LEU A 92 -4.96 5.39 -17.78
N ILE A 93 -3.67 5.38 -17.47
CA ILE A 93 -2.60 5.86 -18.36
C ILE A 93 -2.00 4.69 -19.15
N ALA A 94 -1.75 3.58 -18.47
CA ALA A 94 -1.22 2.36 -19.06
C ALA A 94 -1.66 1.15 -18.23
N ASP A 95 -1.91 0.04 -18.90
CA ASP A 95 -2.18 -1.27 -18.31
C ASP A 95 -1.76 -2.36 -19.30
N ASN A 96 -1.72 -3.60 -18.82
CA ASN A 96 -1.53 -4.80 -19.65
C ASN A 96 -2.66 -5.83 -19.43
N TYR A 97 -3.86 -5.37 -19.05
CA TYR A 97 -4.96 -6.25 -18.65
C TYR A 97 -5.45 -7.15 -19.81
N PRO A 98 -5.89 -8.39 -19.52
CA PRO A 98 -6.28 -9.34 -20.57
C PRO A 98 -7.58 -8.95 -21.28
N ALA A 99 -8.35 -8.03 -20.70
CA ALA A 99 -9.51 -7.39 -21.30
C ALA A 99 -9.55 -5.91 -20.90
N ARG A 100 -10.07 -5.04 -21.78
CA ARG A 100 -10.16 -3.60 -21.52
C ARG A 100 -11.03 -3.33 -20.27
N PRO A 101 -10.56 -2.54 -19.30
CA PRO A 101 -11.30 -2.32 -18.06
C PRO A 101 -12.59 -1.50 -18.29
N PRO A 102 -13.64 -1.70 -17.46
CA PRO A 102 -14.91 -0.99 -17.62
C PRO A 102 -14.80 0.53 -17.51
N LYS A 103 -15.40 1.25 -18.46
CA LYS A 103 -15.45 2.72 -18.46
C LYS A 103 -16.29 3.24 -17.29
N GLY A 104 -15.82 4.31 -16.64
CA GLY A 104 -16.55 4.98 -15.55
C GLY A 104 -16.50 4.26 -14.20
N VAL A 105 -15.63 3.24 -14.05
CA VAL A 105 -15.29 2.62 -12.76
C VAL A 105 -14.02 3.30 -12.23
N HIS A 106 -14.19 4.18 -11.25
CA HIS A 106 -13.14 4.94 -10.59
C HIS A 106 -13.04 4.50 -9.13
N GLN A 107 -11.83 4.20 -8.66
CA GLN A 107 -11.55 3.97 -7.24
C GLN A 107 -11.60 5.28 -6.46
N ILE A 108 -12.20 5.24 -5.27
CA ILE A 108 -12.28 6.34 -4.30
C ILE A 108 -11.87 5.78 -2.95
N SER A 109 -10.72 6.22 -2.42
CA SER A 109 -10.13 5.72 -1.18
C SER A 109 -10.12 6.84 -0.13
N ALA A 110 -10.65 6.59 1.07
CA ALA A 110 -10.84 7.59 2.12
C ALA A 110 -9.95 7.29 3.33
N LEU A 111 -8.69 7.74 3.25
CA LEU A 111 -7.59 7.32 4.12
C LEU A 111 -7.38 8.28 5.29
N ASN A 112 -7.06 7.75 6.46
CA ASN A 112 -6.57 8.51 7.60
C ASN A 112 -5.04 8.60 7.48
N PHE A 113 -4.45 9.77 7.74
CA PHE A 113 -3.00 9.87 7.97
C PHE A 113 -2.68 9.53 9.42
N THR A 114 -1.60 8.80 9.68
CA THR A 114 -1.12 8.50 11.03
C THR A 114 0.41 8.41 11.01
N GLU A 115 1.06 8.84 12.09
CA GLU A 115 2.50 8.68 12.28
C GLU A 115 2.74 7.95 13.61
N LEU A 116 3.54 6.89 13.56
CA LEU A 116 3.85 6.02 14.69
C LEU A 116 5.29 5.52 14.55
N ASP A 117 6.08 5.62 15.62
CA ASP A 117 7.48 5.17 15.66
C ASP A 117 8.37 5.76 14.53
N GLY A 118 8.03 6.96 14.02
CA GLY A 118 8.70 7.60 12.88
C GLY A 118 8.32 7.05 11.50
N VAL A 119 7.33 6.14 11.43
CA VAL A 119 6.74 5.62 10.19
C VAL A 119 5.40 6.31 9.95
N MET A 120 5.19 6.82 8.74
CA MET A 120 3.94 7.45 8.33
C MET A 120 3.07 6.48 7.53
N TYR A 121 1.77 6.51 7.80
CA TYR A 121 0.74 5.60 7.30
C TYR A 121 -0.42 6.36 6.63
N LEU A 122 -1.02 5.74 5.62
CA LEU A 122 -2.27 6.18 4.96
C LEU A 122 -3.22 4.97 4.85
N ASP A 123 -4.06 4.79 5.86
CA ASP A 123 -4.92 3.60 6.03
C ASP A 123 -6.41 3.95 5.95
N GLY A 124 -7.20 3.13 5.27
CA GLY A 124 -8.65 3.33 5.24
C GLY A 124 -9.38 2.47 4.21
N LEU A 125 -10.67 2.76 4.01
CA LEU A 125 -11.53 2.03 3.07
C LEU A 125 -11.46 2.63 1.67
N PHE A 126 -11.72 1.81 0.66
CA PHE A 126 -12.06 2.27 -0.68
C PHE A 126 -13.40 1.71 -1.17
N THR A 127 -13.96 2.39 -2.17
CA THR A 127 -15.08 1.95 -2.99
C THR A 127 -14.78 2.27 -4.45
N THR A 128 -15.32 1.53 -5.40
CA THR A 128 -15.42 2.00 -6.79
C THR A 128 -16.74 2.73 -7.04
N THR A 129 -16.81 3.54 -8.10
CA THR A 129 -18.06 4.14 -8.57
C THR A 129 -19.02 3.08 -9.12
N ARG A 130 -20.30 3.16 -8.71
CA ARG A 130 -21.39 2.39 -9.34
C ARG A 130 -21.55 2.81 -10.80
N THR A 131 -21.73 1.84 -11.68
CA THR A 131 -22.13 2.06 -13.09
C THR A 131 -23.48 1.39 -13.38
N LYS A 132 -23.94 1.39 -14.63
CA LYS A 132 -25.13 0.63 -15.06
C LYS A 132 -24.94 -0.89 -15.01
N GLN A 133 -23.69 -1.36 -15.14
CA GLN A 133 -23.35 -2.78 -15.25
C GLN A 133 -22.71 -3.33 -13.98
N PHE A 134 -21.96 -2.50 -13.26
CA PHE A 134 -21.15 -2.92 -12.11
C PHE A 134 -21.62 -2.25 -10.83
N HIS A 135 -21.86 -3.07 -9.81
CA HIS A 135 -21.95 -2.61 -8.42
C HIS A 135 -20.57 -2.11 -7.95
N PRO A 136 -20.53 -1.21 -6.95
CA PRO A 136 -19.28 -0.87 -6.28
C PRO A 136 -18.55 -2.11 -5.77
N ALA A 137 -17.27 -2.23 -6.09
CA ALA A 137 -16.34 -3.07 -5.36
C ALA A 137 -15.81 -2.26 -4.17
N THR A 138 -15.58 -2.91 -3.04
CA THR A 138 -15.12 -2.29 -1.80
C THR A 138 -13.88 -2.99 -1.26
N GLY A 139 -13.26 -2.38 -0.26
CA GLY A 139 -12.30 -3.02 0.60
C GLY A 139 -11.36 -2.03 1.27
N VAL A 140 -10.13 -2.46 1.54
CA VAL A 140 -9.19 -1.75 2.42
C VAL A 140 -7.90 -1.38 1.68
N VAL A 141 -7.38 -0.19 1.94
CA VAL A 141 -6.07 0.29 1.49
C VAL A 141 -5.18 0.47 2.71
N HIS A 142 -3.96 -0.07 2.61
CA HIS A 142 -2.90 0.11 3.60
C HIS A 142 -1.64 0.63 2.90
N LEU A 143 -1.10 1.75 3.34
CA LEU A 143 0.05 2.41 2.70
C LEU A 143 1.04 2.95 3.73
N THR A 144 2.33 2.79 3.45
CA THR A 144 3.44 3.33 4.27
C THR A 144 4.31 4.26 3.44
N ARG A 145 4.71 5.42 3.98
CA ARG A 145 5.60 6.37 3.30
C ARG A 145 7.00 5.76 3.17
N LYS A 146 7.64 5.88 2.01
CA LYS A 146 9.00 5.39 1.75
C LYS A 146 9.93 6.57 1.40
N SER A 147 11.11 6.57 1.98
CA SER A 147 12.18 7.55 1.72
C SER A 147 13.04 7.19 0.50
N ASP A 148 13.22 5.89 0.22
CA ASP A 148 13.90 5.42 -0.99
C ASP A 148 12.90 5.17 -2.14
N VAL A 149 13.14 5.83 -3.27
CA VAL A 149 12.36 5.68 -4.51
C VAL A 149 12.88 4.56 -5.41
N LYS A 150 14.11 4.06 -5.19
CA LYS A 150 14.75 3.04 -6.05
C LYS A 150 14.03 1.70 -6.04
N GLN A 151 13.30 1.39 -4.96
CA GLN A 151 12.54 0.15 -4.79
C GLN A 151 11.09 0.25 -5.31
N SER A 152 10.76 1.23 -6.15
CA SER A 152 9.42 1.45 -6.69
C SER A 152 9.19 0.76 -8.03
N ALA A 153 8.01 0.17 -8.23
CA ALA A 153 7.51 -0.23 -9.56
C ALA A 153 6.82 0.96 -10.29
N LEU A 154 6.28 1.92 -9.55
CA LEU A 154 5.67 3.13 -10.11
C LEU A 154 6.69 4.04 -10.82
N ILE A 155 7.87 4.28 -10.23
CA ILE A 155 8.85 5.25 -10.78
C ILE A 155 9.45 4.81 -12.13
N PRO A 156 9.82 3.54 -12.37
CA PRO A 156 10.26 3.07 -13.69
C PRO A 156 9.23 3.32 -14.79
N HIS A 157 7.96 2.91 -14.60
CA HIS A 157 6.90 3.14 -15.59
C HIS A 157 6.64 4.63 -15.84
N LEU A 158 6.67 5.48 -14.80
CA LEU A 158 6.57 6.94 -14.98
C LEU A 158 7.80 7.54 -15.70
N THR A 159 8.97 6.93 -15.57
CA THR A 159 10.19 7.38 -16.25
C THR A 159 10.13 7.05 -17.74
N GLU A 160 9.73 5.83 -18.09
CA GLU A 160 9.51 5.40 -19.49
C GLU A 160 8.48 6.29 -20.20
N LEU A 161 7.35 6.57 -19.53
CA LEU A 161 6.29 7.42 -20.06
C LEU A 161 6.59 8.94 -19.99
N ARG A 162 7.78 9.35 -19.53
CA ARG A 162 8.19 10.76 -19.33
C ARG A 162 7.21 11.58 -18.46
N LEU A 163 6.65 10.92 -17.45
CA LEU A 163 5.73 11.48 -16.44
C LEU A 163 6.40 11.68 -15.07
N VAL A 164 7.58 11.11 -14.84
CA VAL A 164 8.29 11.17 -13.55
C VAL A 164 8.59 12.60 -13.09
N ASN A 165 8.80 13.53 -14.01
CA ASN A 165 9.00 14.97 -13.75
C ASN A 165 7.75 15.69 -13.21
N LYS A 166 6.58 15.04 -13.17
CA LYS A 166 5.36 15.55 -12.55
C LYS A 166 5.24 15.18 -11.06
N LEU A 167 6.21 14.42 -10.53
CA LEU A 167 6.29 14.10 -9.11
C LEU A 167 7.14 15.13 -8.36
N SER A 168 6.51 15.96 -7.53
CA SER A 168 7.14 17.11 -6.85
C SER A 168 8.23 16.74 -5.84
N PHE A 169 8.32 15.46 -5.47
CA PHE A 169 9.32 14.91 -4.56
C PHE A 169 10.53 14.29 -5.28
N ILE A 170 10.53 14.22 -6.60
CA ILE A 170 11.65 13.70 -7.40
C ILE A 170 12.43 14.88 -7.96
N LYS A 171 13.74 14.93 -7.65
CA LYS A 171 14.66 15.85 -8.31
C LYS A 171 14.85 15.41 -9.76
N PRO A 172 14.78 16.30 -10.76
CA PRO A 172 15.05 15.93 -12.14
C PRO A 172 16.50 15.46 -12.28
N GLU A 173 16.66 14.22 -12.76
CA GLU A 173 17.95 13.63 -13.10
C GLU A 173 18.35 14.12 -14.51
N PRO A 174 19.59 14.61 -14.75
CA PRO A 174 20.00 15.09 -16.06
C PRO A 174 19.88 14.01 -17.14
N GLU A 175 19.19 14.30 -18.24
CA GLU A 175 18.83 13.28 -19.26
C GLU A 175 20.02 12.79 -20.11
N GLU A 176 21.18 13.47 -20.04
CA GLU A 176 22.31 13.29 -20.94
C GLU A 176 22.99 11.90 -20.83
N GLU A 177 23.15 11.36 -19.62
CA GLU A 177 23.86 10.08 -19.41
C GLU A 177 23.16 8.89 -20.09
N LYS A 178 21.82 8.91 -20.17
CA LYS A 178 21.01 7.81 -20.75
C LYS A 178 21.01 7.80 -22.29
N LEU A 179 21.38 8.91 -22.93
CA LEU A 179 21.51 8.99 -24.39
C LEU A 179 22.85 8.41 -24.87
N ILE A 180 23.94 8.68 -24.15
CA ILE A 180 25.30 8.25 -24.52
C ILE A 180 25.40 6.72 -24.62
N VAL A 181 24.74 5.98 -23.71
CA VAL A 181 24.78 4.50 -23.68
C VAL A 181 24.03 3.86 -24.86
N LYS A 182 23.02 4.53 -25.43
CA LYS A 182 22.18 3.97 -26.52
C LYS A 182 22.73 4.19 -27.94
N LEU A 183 23.82 4.94 -28.10
CA LEU A 183 24.32 5.40 -29.41
C LEU A 183 25.47 4.56 -30.01
N LYS A 184 25.69 3.32 -29.55
CA LYS A 184 26.51 2.34 -30.29
C LYS A 184 25.64 1.62 -31.34
N PRO A 185 25.87 1.80 -32.66
CA PRO A 185 25.03 1.18 -33.67
C PRO A 185 25.23 -0.34 -33.69
N LYS A 186 24.12 -1.09 -33.70
CA LYS A 186 24.11 -2.47 -34.21
C LYS A 186 23.66 -2.42 -35.66
N GLU A 187 24.56 -2.80 -36.56
CA GLU A 187 24.30 -2.85 -37.99
C GLU A 187 23.25 -3.95 -38.29
N ILE A 188 22.23 -3.60 -39.07
CA ILE A 188 21.18 -4.51 -39.56
C ILE A 188 20.85 -4.10 -41.00
N GLU A 189 20.85 -5.08 -41.90
CA GLU A 189 20.62 -4.90 -43.33
C GLU A 189 19.15 -4.56 -43.65
N LYS A 190 18.93 -3.96 -44.83
CA LYS A 190 17.62 -3.50 -45.28
C LYS A 190 16.93 -4.55 -46.15
N ILE A 191 15.71 -4.93 -45.79
CA ILE A 191 14.72 -5.48 -46.74
C ILE A 191 13.41 -4.68 -46.58
N LYS A 192 12.78 -4.33 -47.71
CA LYS A 192 11.47 -3.66 -47.79
C LYS A 192 10.38 -4.68 -48.14
N VAL A 193 9.12 -4.33 -47.91
CA VAL A 193 8.03 -4.35 -48.92
C VAL A 193 6.76 -3.70 -48.35
N ASP A 194 5.92 -3.15 -49.23
CA ASP A 194 4.70 -2.38 -48.93
C ASP A 194 3.45 -3.24 -48.66
N GLY A 195 2.36 -2.63 -48.17
CA GLY A 195 1.03 -3.27 -48.17
C GLY A 195 -0.06 -2.60 -47.32
N ASN A 196 -0.92 -1.77 -47.93
CA ASN A 196 -2.16 -1.26 -47.30
C ASN A 196 -3.35 -2.20 -47.50
N VAL A 197 -4.13 -2.49 -46.45
CA VAL A 197 -5.58 -2.78 -46.53
C VAL A 197 -6.28 -2.26 -45.26
N SER A 198 -7.52 -1.75 -45.40
CA SER A 198 -8.41 -1.37 -44.29
C SER A 198 -9.85 -1.85 -44.55
N VAL A 199 -10.59 -2.29 -43.52
CA VAL A 199 -12.06 -2.51 -43.59
C VAL A 199 -12.75 -2.10 -42.28
N THR A 200 -13.98 -1.59 -42.40
CA THR A 200 -14.98 -1.17 -41.40
C THR A 200 -15.60 -2.34 -40.63
N SER A 201 -15.85 -2.30 -39.30
CA SER A 201 -16.90 -1.58 -38.53
C SER A 201 -18.34 -2.13 -38.68
N ASP A 202 -19.03 -2.42 -37.55
CA ASP A 202 -20.51 -2.36 -37.43
C ASP A 202 -21.03 -2.33 -35.96
N LYS A 203 -22.36 -2.22 -35.73
CA LYS A 203 -23.01 -1.81 -34.44
C LYS A 203 -23.98 -2.82 -33.77
N ILE A 204 -24.13 -2.73 -32.42
CA ILE A 204 -25.29 -3.16 -31.59
C ILE A 204 -25.17 -2.50 -30.16
N ILE A 205 -26.15 -2.08 -29.31
CA ILE A 205 -27.64 -2.10 -29.15
C ILE A 205 -28.13 -3.02 -27.98
N GLU A 206 -28.83 -2.61 -26.90
CA GLU A 206 -29.21 -1.24 -26.42
C GLU A 206 -29.48 -1.09 -24.88
N ASN A 207 -30.61 -1.57 -24.32
CA ASN A 207 -31.15 -1.28 -22.96
C ASN A 207 -31.34 -2.55 -22.06
N LYS A 208 -31.76 -2.57 -20.76
CA LYS A 208 -32.53 -1.64 -19.88
C LYS A 208 -32.26 -1.87 -18.36
N ASN A 209 -32.93 -1.12 -17.46
CA ASN A 209 -32.72 -1.06 -15.99
C ASN A 209 -33.36 -2.21 -15.15
N VAL A 210 -32.82 -2.49 -13.94
CA VAL A 210 -33.56 -2.99 -12.74
C VAL A 210 -33.02 -2.31 -11.45
N VAL A 211 -33.82 -2.32 -10.37
CA VAL A 211 -33.66 -1.61 -9.08
C VAL A 211 -32.70 -2.31 -8.10
N ALA A 212 -32.18 -1.59 -7.09
CA ALA A 212 -31.30 -2.10 -6.04
C ALA A 212 -31.98 -2.18 -4.66
N VAL A 213 -31.64 -3.23 -3.88
CA VAL A 213 -32.07 -3.45 -2.48
C VAL A 213 -30.85 -3.36 -1.55
N LYS A 214 -31.02 -2.83 -0.33
CA LYS A 214 -29.99 -2.84 0.72
C LYS A 214 -30.13 -4.08 1.62
N VAL A 215 -29.00 -4.67 1.99
CA VAL A 215 -28.85 -5.70 3.03
C VAL A 215 -27.65 -5.30 3.92
N PRO A 216 -27.62 -5.62 5.23
CA PRO A 216 -26.62 -5.06 6.15
C PRO A 216 -25.17 -5.49 5.89
N HIS A 217 -24.23 -4.64 6.30
CA HIS A 217 -22.78 -4.90 6.25
C HIS A 217 -22.34 -5.66 7.50
N ILE A 218 -21.58 -6.75 7.33
CA ILE A 218 -20.83 -7.41 8.40
C ILE A 218 -19.39 -6.93 8.28
N GLU A 219 -18.82 -6.40 9.36
CA GLU A 219 -17.41 -5.95 9.37
C GLU A 219 -16.46 -7.16 9.38
N LEU A 220 -16.09 -7.60 8.18
CA LEU A 220 -14.96 -8.50 7.96
C LEU A 220 -13.71 -7.66 7.70
N GLY A 221 -12.67 -7.84 8.52
CA GLY A 221 -11.40 -7.12 8.38
C GLY A 221 -10.62 -7.49 7.10
N PRO A 222 -9.46 -6.82 6.85
CA PRO A 222 -8.66 -6.91 5.61
C PRO A 222 -7.99 -8.27 5.33
N ALA A 223 -8.51 -9.35 5.92
CA ALA A 223 -7.94 -10.68 5.95
C ALA A 223 -8.99 -11.79 5.69
N ALA A 224 -10.19 -11.44 5.20
CA ALA A 224 -11.30 -12.38 5.05
C ALA A 224 -11.00 -13.60 4.15
N TYR A 225 -9.98 -13.49 3.28
CA TYR A 225 -9.44 -14.54 2.42
C TYR A 225 -8.58 -15.58 3.17
N LEU A 226 -8.04 -15.24 4.34
CA LEU A 226 -7.26 -16.18 5.16
C LEU A 226 -8.13 -17.29 5.77
N ASN A 227 -9.46 -17.12 5.77
CA ASN A 227 -10.41 -18.18 6.14
C ASN A 227 -10.45 -19.33 5.11
N ASP A 228 -10.05 -19.06 3.87
CA ASP A 228 -9.96 -20.08 2.81
C ASP A 228 -8.64 -20.88 2.91
N ARG A 229 -7.72 -20.46 3.79
CA ARG A 229 -6.46 -21.15 4.11
C ARG A 229 -6.58 -21.89 5.45
N LYS A 230 -6.00 -23.07 5.55
CA LYS A 230 -5.85 -23.80 6.81
C LYS A 230 -4.89 -23.05 7.73
N THR A 231 -5.42 -22.38 8.74
CA THR A 231 -4.61 -21.79 9.81
C THR A 231 -4.19 -22.87 10.80
N GLU A 232 -2.89 -23.11 10.94
CA GLU A 232 -2.33 -24.05 11.91
C GLU A 232 -1.68 -23.28 13.06
N THR A 233 -2.08 -23.57 14.30
CA THR A 233 -1.37 -23.09 15.48
C THR A 233 -0.06 -23.87 15.62
N ILE A 234 1.05 -23.20 15.36
CA ILE A 234 2.40 -23.79 15.42
C ILE A 234 3.04 -23.68 16.81
N GLU A 235 2.63 -22.70 17.63
CA GLU A 235 3.23 -22.45 18.95
C GLU A 235 2.24 -21.75 19.92
N THR A 236 2.42 -21.94 21.22
CA THR A 236 1.72 -21.19 22.28
C THR A 236 2.72 -20.58 23.29
N VAL A 237 2.98 -19.29 23.16
CA VAL A 237 3.91 -18.54 24.00
C VAL A 237 3.22 -18.01 25.26
N TYR A 238 3.82 -18.30 26.43
CA TYR A 238 3.31 -17.87 27.74
C TYR A 238 4.11 -16.69 28.30
N TYR A 239 3.59 -15.47 28.11
CA TYR A 239 4.30 -14.22 28.40
C TYR A 239 3.95 -13.59 29.75
N LYS A 240 4.78 -12.67 30.26
CA LYS A 240 4.54 -11.89 31.48
C LYS A 240 4.47 -10.38 31.29
N SER A 241 5.29 -9.82 30.40
CA SER A 241 5.46 -8.36 30.25
C SER A 241 4.26 -7.69 29.61
N ASP A 242 4.09 -6.38 29.87
CA ASP A 242 3.06 -5.55 29.24
C ASP A 242 3.45 -5.08 27.82
N SER A 243 4.52 -5.63 27.25
CA SER A 243 4.85 -5.53 25.83
C SER A 243 5.70 -6.73 25.38
N LEU A 244 5.65 -7.04 24.08
CA LEU A 244 6.49 -8.04 23.43
C LEU A 244 7.21 -7.40 22.24
N LEU A 245 8.51 -7.64 22.12
CA LEU A 245 9.27 -7.29 20.91
C LEU A 245 9.24 -8.48 19.95
N LEU A 246 8.49 -8.33 18.86
CA LEU A 246 8.52 -9.24 17.71
C LEU A 246 9.69 -8.84 16.81
N THR A 247 10.49 -9.81 16.38
CA THR A 247 11.51 -9.63 15.33
C THR A 247 11.38 -10.72 14.27
N LEU A 248 11.21 -10.33 13.01
CA LEU A 248 11.16 -11.23 11.87
C LEU A 248 12.51 -11.28 11.15
N TYR A 249 12.87 -12.49 10.70
CA TYR A 249 14.02 -12.80 9.88
C TYR A 249 13.67 -13.87 8.83
N ASP A 250 14.53 -13.97 7.81
CA ASP A 250 14.67 -15.18 7.02
C ASP A 250 15.16 -16.39 7.87
N ASN A 251 14.95 -17.61 7.40
CA ASN A 251 15.33 -18.85 8.07
C ASN A 251 16.04 -19.87 7.13
N GLY A 252 16.32 -19.48 5.87
CA GLY A 252 16.96 -20.32 4.86
C GLY A 252 17.86 -19.51 3.94
N GLU A 253 17.51 -19.44 2.66
CA GLU A 253 18.17 -18.63 1.64
C GLU A 253 17.28 -17.41 1.32
N VAL A 254 17.88 -16.21 1.26
CA VAL A 254 17.13 -14.96 1.06
C VAL A 254 16.70 -14.82 -0.39
N ASP A 255 15.52 -15.37 -0.69
CA ASP A 255 15.10 -15.71 -2.05
C ASP A 255 13.97 -14.83 -2.63
N GLY A 256 13.53 -13.82 -1.86
CA GLY A 256 12.41 -12.93 -2.18
C GLY A 256 11.18 -13.13 -1.29
N ASP A 257 11.22 -14.04 -0.34
CA ASP A 257 10.15 -14.34 0.61
C ASP A 257 9.54 -13.12 1.30
N THR A 258 8.21 -13.07 1.42
CA THR A 258 7.45 -11.91 1.93
C THR A 258 6.20 -12.34 2.69
N VAL A 259 6.07 -11.87 3.93
CA VAL A 259 4.96 -12.19 4.84
C VAL A 259 4.17 -10.96 5.26
N SER A 260 2.94 -11.19 5.70
CA SER A 260 2.15 -10.22 6.46
C SER A 260 1.72 -10.83 7.80
N VAL A 261 1.59 -9.97 8.81
CA VAL A 261 1.26 -10.38 10.18
C VAL A 261 0.07 -9.60 10.72
N LEU A 262 -0.89 -10.34 11.25
CA LEU A 262 -2.08 -9.84 11.94
C LEU A 262 -2.03 -10.18 13.44
N MET A 263 -2.65 -9.35 14.26
CA MET A 263 -2.89 -9.57 15.69
C MET A 263 -4.39 -9.46 15.96
N ASN A 264 -5.02 -10.56 16.39
CA ASN A 264 -6.48 -10.69 16.55
C ASN A 264 -7.25 -10.19 15.30
N GLY A 265 -6.78 -10.54 14.10
CA GLY A 265 -7.35 -10.13 12.81
C GLY A 265 -6.96 -8.74 12.30
N ASN A 266 -6.37 -7.88 13.14
CA ASN A 266 -5.92 -6.54 12.75
C ASN A 266 -4.50 -6.59 12.18
N MET A 267 -4.25 -5.93 11.05
CA MET A 267 -2.94 -5.94 10.40
C MET A 267 -1.91 -5.09 11.18
N ILE A 268 -0.79 -5.70 11.59
CA ILE A 268 0.27 -5.01 12.37
C ILE A 268 1.61 -4.89 11.63
N MET A 269 1.88 -5.75 10.65
CA MET A 269 3.07 -5.70 9.80
C MET A 269 2.72 -6.17 8.37
N PRO A 270 2.38 -5.26 7.43
CA PRO A 270 2.06 -5.61 6.04
C PRO A 270 3.34 -5.82 5.20
N MET A 271 3.38 -6.87 4.38
CA MET A 271 4.39 -7.09 3.34
C MET A 271 5.85 -6.92 3.80
N GLN A 272 6.23 -7.61 4.88
CA GLN A 272 7.60 -7.68 5.35
C GLN A 272 8.37 -8.69 4.51
N GLY A 273 9.25 -8.19 3.63
CA GLY A 273 10.22 -9.02 2.91
C GLY A 273 11.24 -9.60 3.89
N LEU A 274 11.35 -10.92 3.95
CA LEU A 274 12.28 -11.60 4.84
C LEU A 274 13.72 -11.44 4.34
N SER A 275 14.65 -11.36 5.28
CA SER A 275 16.09 -11.28 5.01
C SER A 275 16.89 -11.54 6.30
N THR A 276 18.22 -11.53 6.19
CA THR A 276 19.12 -11.50 7.36
C THR A 276 19.01 -10.21 8.19
N LYS A 277 18.34 -9.15 7.69
CA LYS A 277 18.14 -7.90 8.41
C LYS A 277 16.86 -7.96 9.26
N ALA A 278 17.04 -7.88 10.57
CA ALA A 278 15.98 -7.82 11.57
C ALA A 278 14.88 -6.79 11.27
N ILE A 279 13.65 -7.25 11.09
CA ILE A 279 12.43 -6.43 11.02
C ILE A 279 11.77 -6.47 12.39
N LYS A 280 11.58 -5.32 13.05
CA LYS A 280 11.15 -5.24 14.45
C LYS A 280 9.80 -4.55 14.63
N LYS A 281 8.93 -5.12 15.47
CA LYS A 281 7.69 -4.47 15.94
C LYS A 281 7.44 -4.79 17.41
N THR A 282 7.36 -3.76 18.23
CA THR A 282 6.81 -3.89 19.59
C THR A 282 5.29 -3.93 19.52
N ILE A 283 4.68 -4.90 20.21
CA ILE A 283 3.25 -4.90 20.53
C ILE A 283 3.08 -4.61 22.03
N TYR A 284 2.14 -3.74 22.37
CA TYR A 284 1.83 -3.35 23.74
C TYR A 284 0.58 -4.07 24.22
N LEU A 285 0.69 -4.71 25.38
CA LEU A 285 -0.28 -5.65 25.92
C LEU A 285 -0.70 -5.14 27.30
N ASP A 286 -1.71 -4.26 27.32
CA ASP A 286 -2.17 -3.64 28.56
C ASP A 286 -2.96 -4.63 29.45
N LYS A 287 -3.47 -4.13 30.59
CA LYS A 287 -4.25 -4.95 31.54
C LYS A 287 -5.69 -5.26 31.07
N ASN A 288 -6.13 -4.67 29.96
CA ASN A 288 -7.43 -4.91 29.32
C ASN A 288 -7.32 -5.86 28.13
N ALA A 289 -6.11 -6.09 27.62
CA ALA A 289 -5.83 -7.05 26.56
C ALA A 289 -6.31 -8.46 26.95
N PRO A 290 -6.95 -9.21 26.03
CA PRO A 290 -7.58 -10.48 26.34
C PRO A 290 -6.56 -11.54 26.81
N ASP A 291 -7.00 -12.45 27.68
CA ASP A 291 -6.21 -13.58 28.23
C ASP A 291 -5.47 -14.41 27.17
N SER A 292 -5.95 -14.38 25.92
CA SER A 292 -5.35 -15.03 24.77
C SER A 292 -5.37 -14.08 23.55
N ILE A 293 -4.23 -13.98 22.86
CA ILE A 293 -4.05 -13.18 21.64
C ILE A 293 -3.53 -14.11 20.54
N GLN A 294 -4.14 -14.05 19.35
CA GLN A 294 -3.65 -14.75 18.17
C GLN A 294 -2.79 -13.80 17.33
N LEU A 295 -1.56 -14.23 17.04
CA LEU A 295 -0.73 -13.66 15.98
C LEU A 295 -0.83 -14.58 14.76
N LEU A 296 -1.35 -14.09 13.65
CA LEU A 296 -1.51 -14.85 12.40
C LEU A 296 -0.51 -14.33 11.36
N MET A 297 0.41 -15.19 10.93
CA MET A 297 1.40 -14.91 9.90
C MET A 297 1.05 -15.68 8.63
N TYR A 298 1.10 -15.00 7.50
CA TYR A 298 0.73 -15.59 6.21
C TYR A 298 1.64 -15.14 5.07
N ALA A 299 1.79 -16.03 4.10
CA ALA A 299 2.52 -15.84 2.86
C ALA A 299 1.80 -14.84 1.93
N GLU A 300 2.50 -13.75 1.56
CA GLU A 300 2.12 -12.84 0.45
C GLU A 300 2.75 -13.30 -0.88
N ASN A 301 3.86 -14.05 -0.83
CA ASN A 301 4.43 -14.85 -1.93
C ASN A 301 5.01 -16.16 -1.38
N LEU A 302 5.73 -16.94 -2.20
CA LEU A 302 6.34 -18.22 -1.82
C LEU A 302 7.87 -18.22 -2.02
N GLY A 303 8.49 -17.04 -1.97
CA GLY A 303 9.87 -16.85 -2.39
C GLY A 303 10.09 -17.26 -3.86
N SER A 304 11.25 -17.84 -4.13
CA SER A 304 11.54 -18.68 -5.30
C SER A 304 11.70 -20.16 -4.94
N ILE A 305 11.88 -20.49 -3.66
CA ILE A 305 12.02 -21.84 -3.10
C ILE A 305 10.83 -22.10 -2.14
N PRO A 306 9.67 -22.56 -2.65
CA PRO A 306 8.47 -22.77 -1.83
C PRO A 306 8.64 -23.91 -0.81
N PRO A 307 7.96 -23.86 0.36
CA PRO A 307 7.05 -22.81 0.82
C PRO A 307 7.78 -21.59 1.41
N ASN A 308 7.05 -20.49 1.64
CA ASN A 308 7.58 -19.36 2.40
C ASN A 308 7.97 -19.83 3.83
N THR A 309 9.16 -19.45 4.31
CA THR A 309 9.64 -19.77 5.65
C THR A 309 10.35 -18.59 6.31
N GLY A 310 10.28 -18.54 7.64
CA GLY A 310 10.99 -17.50 8.39
C GLY A 310 11.12 -17.83 9.86
N LEU A 311 11.78 -16.92 10.57
CA LEU A 311 11.99 -16.98 12.01
C LEU A 311 11.33 -15.76 12.66
N LEU A 312 10.34 -16.02 13.53
CA LEU A 312 9.83 -15.04 14.47
C LEU A 312 10.56 -15.22 15.81
N VAL A 313 11.36 -14.22 16.19
CA VAL A 313 11.92 -14.10 17.53
C VAL A 313 11.01 -13.22 18.37
N VAL A 314 10.56 -13.70 19.53
CA VAL A 314 9.75 -12.94 20.49
C VAL A 314 10.57 -12.72 21.77
N LYS A 315 10.75 -11.47 22.20
CA LYS A 315 11.36 -11.14 23.51
C LYS A 315 10.31 -10.63 24.52
N ASP A 316 10.24 -11.30 25.67
CA ASP A 316 9.39 -11.05 26.84
C ASP A 316 10.27 -10.79 28.08
N GLY A 317 10.51 -9.52 28.42
CA GLY A 317 11.51 -9.16 29.43
C GLY A 317 12.89 -9.67 28.97
N GLU A 318 13.54 -10.55 29.75
CA GLU A 318 14.76 -11.25 29.31
C GLU A 318 14.53 -12.62 28.67
N THR A 319 13.28 -13.09 28.60
CA THR A 319 12.94 -14.37 27.96
C THR A 319 12.89 -14.19 26.45
N THR A 320 13.50 -15.10 25.70
CA THR A 320 13.45 -15.11 24.23
C THR A 320 12.86 -16.43 23.73
N TYR A 321 11.98 -16.35 22.74
CA TYR A 321 11.37 -17.49 22.05
C TYR A 321 11.73 -17.42 20.57
N GLU A 322 12.22 -18.52 19.99
CA GLU A 322 12.54 -18.64 18.57
C GLU A 322 11.53 -19.56 17.88
N ILE A 323 10.69 -18.98 17.03
CA ILE A 323 9.55 -19.66 16.42
C ILE A 323 9.77 -19.69 14.90
N ARG A 324 10.26 -20.82 14.40
CA ARG A 324 10.29 -21.10 12.96
C ARG A 324 8.86 -21.26 12.46
N PHE A 325 8.54 -20.59 11.37
CA PHE A 325 7.24 -20.67 10.73
C PHE A 325 7.36 -21.00 9.25
N SER A 326 6.25 -21.49 8.69
CA SER A 326 6.10 -21.60 7.25
C SER A 326 4.65 -21.35 6.86
N ALA A 327 4.45 -20.70 5.72
CA ALA A 327 3.14 -20.42 5.15
C ALA A 327 3.16 -20.67 3.64
N ASP A 328 1.99 -20.92 3.07
CA ASP A 328 1.80 -21.02 1.64
C ASP A 328 0.43 -20.47 1.23
N MET A 329 0.04 -20.63 -0.04
CA MET A 329 -1.24 -20.11 -0.54
C MET A 329 -2.48 -20.86 -0.01
N ARG A 330 -2.29 -21.94 0.76
CA ARG A 330 -3.30 -22.81 1.39
C ARG A 330 -3.14 -22.91 2.92
N LYS A 331 -1.98 -22.56 3.50
CA LYS A 331 -1.68 -22.67 4.94
C LYS A 331 -1.15 -21.36 5.54
N ASN A 332 -1.65 -21.01 6.72
CA ASN A 332 -1.10 -19.93 7.56
C ASN A 332 -0.47 -20.50 8.84
N SER A 333 0.49 -19.78 9.41
CA SER A 333 1.08 -20.09 10.73
C SER A 333 0.53 -19.15 11.81
N ALA A 334 -0.08 -19.70 12.85
CA ALA A 334 -0.57 -18.95 14.00
C ALA A 334 0.25 -19.23 15.27
N ILE A 335 0.56 -18.17 16.03
CA ILE A 335 1.09 -18.25 17.39
C ILE A 335 0.00 -17.75 18.34
N ILE A 336 -0.22 -18.47 19.43
CA ILE A 336 -1.13 -18.04 20.51
C ILE A 336 -0.31 -17.50 21.67
N PHE A 337 -0.41 -16.20 21.94
CA PHE A 337 0.12 -15.58 23.14
C PHE A 337 -0.89 -15.71 24.28
N LYS A 338 -0.45 -16.18 25.47
CA LYS A 338 -1.26 -16.25 26.69
C LYS A 338 -0.54 -15.58 27.84
N ARG A 339 -1.22 -14.69 28.57
CA ARG A 339 -0.64 -14.04 29.74
C ARG A 339 -0.51 -15.05 30.88
N ARG A 340 0.68 -15.17 31.47
CA ARG A 340 0.90 -15.87 32.74
C ARG A 340 0.31 -15.01 33.87
N LYS A 341 -0.61 -15.59 34.63
CA LYS A 341 -1.18 -15.02 35.85
C LYS A 341 -0.28 -15.35 37.05
#